data_AF-A0A365UB74-F1
#
_entry.id   AF-A0A365UB74-F1
#
_cell.length_a   1.000
_cell.length_b   1.000
_cell.length_c   1.000
_cell.angle_alpha   90.00
_cell.angle_beta   90.00
_cell.angle_gamma   90.00
#
_symmetry.space_group_name_H-M   'P 1'
#
loop_
_entity.id
_entity.type
_entity.pdbx_description
1 polymer ?
#
loop_
_entity_poly.entity_id
_entity_poly.type
_entity_poly.pdbx_seq_one_letter_code
_entity_poly.pdbx_strand_id
1 'polypeptide(L)'
;MEQVSRVQLDAPVETPHGTVAALCRVTVRAGPRLDARAARARVAGVLGGGEKTALALMVIAGQELRCLRPDGGHMTEQEAEALLPGCLAAFRRAVAGR
;
A
#
# COMPACT_ATOMS: atom_id res chain seq x y z
N MET A 1 -13.27 -15.05 -15.59
CA MET A 1 -11.95 -14.96 -14.92
C MET A 1 -12.18 -14.17 -13.64
N GLU A 2 -12.02 -14.77 -12.46
CA GLU A 2 -12.25 -14.08 -11.17
C GLU A 2 -11.02 -13.24 -10.81
N GLN A 3 -11.22 -12.06 -10.25
CA GLN A 3 -10.16 -11.17 -9.78
C GLN A 3 -10.27 -10.97 -8.28
N VAL A 4 -9.15 -11.12 -7.59
CA VAL A 4 -9.05 -10.85 -6.15
C VAL A 4 -8.12 -9.67 -5.97
N SER A 5 -8.50 -8.70 -5.14
CA SER A 5 -7.65 -7.56 -4.81
C SER A 5 -7.68 -7.19 -3.33
N ARG A 6 -6.61 -6.53 -2.88
CA ARG A 6 -6.47 -6.00 -1.52
C ARG A 6 -5.65 -4.72 -1.56
N VAL A 7 -6.01 -3.74 -0.73
CA VAL A 7 -5.15 -2.58 -0.46
C VAL A 7 -4.22 -2.91 0.70
N GLN A 8 -2.94 -2.57 0.55
CA GLN A 8 -1.93 -2.74 1.58
C GLN A 8 -0.98 -1.55 1.60
N LEU A 9 -0.31 -1.37 2.73
CA LEU A 9 0.83 -0.49 2.85
C LEU A 9 2.10 -1.30 2.58
N ASP A 10 2.88 -0.90 1.58
CA ASP A 10 4.20 -1.49 1.35
C ASP A 10 5.19 -1.07 2.44
N ALA A 11 6.26 -1.85 2.59
CA ALA A 11 7.30 -1.57 3.58
C ALA A 11 7.89 -0.15 3.36
N PRO A 12 8.06 0.64 4.43
CA PRO A 12 8.67 1.97 4.30
C PRO A 12 10.12 1.91 3.83
N VAL A 13 10.49 2.81 2.94
CA VAL A 13 11.84 3.00 2.40
C VAL A 13 12.38 4.35 2.86
N GLU A 14 13.63 4.37 3.30
CA GLU A 14 14.32 5.60 3.66
C GLU A 14 14.92 6.28 2.43
N THR A 15 14.84 7.61 2.42
CA THR A 15 15.41 8.47 1.39
C THR A 15 16.13 9.64 2.05
N PRO A 16 17.01 10.36 1.34
CA PRO A 16 17.63 11.59 1.87
C PRO A 16 16.63 12.67 2.29
N HIS A 17 15.38 12.60 1.82
CA HIS A 17 14.34 13.59 2.08
C HIS A 17 13.31 13.13 3.12
N GLY A 18 13.46 11.93 3.69
CA GLY A 18 12.53 11.36 4.66
C GLY A 18 12.20 9.89 4.38
N THR A 19 11.24 9.35 5.13
CA THR A 19 10.75 7.99 4.92
C THR A 19 9.50 8.01 4.04
N VAL A 20 9.43 7.09 3.08
CA VAL A 20 8.33 6.98 2.11
C VAL A 20 7.72 5.58 2.16
N ALA A 21 6.41 5.47 2.04
CA ALA A 21 5.73 4.20 1.80
C ALA A 21 4.57 4.36 0.82
N ALA A 22 4.29 3.32 0.04
CA ALA A 22 3.22 3.34 -0.94
C ALA A 22 2.00 2.55 -0.43
N LEU A 23 0.82 3.16 -0.53
CA LEU A 23 -0.45 2.44 -0.46
C LEU A 23 -0.73 1.84 -1.83
N CYS A 24 -0.75 0.52 -1.90
CA CYS A 24 -0.85 -0.21 -3.14
C CYS A 24 -2.11 -1.08 -3.15
N ARG A 25 -2.82 -1.11 -4.27
CA ARG A 25 -3.76 -2.19 -4.58
C ARG A 25 -2.99 -3.33 -5.21
N VAL A 26 -2.99 -4.49 -4.55
CA VAL A 26 -2.48 -5.75 -5.11
C VAL A 26 -3.65 -6.48 -5.75
N THR A 27 -3.48 -6.87 -7.01
CA THR A 27 -4.44 -7.63 -7.78
C THR A 27 -3.85 -8.96 -8.24
N VAL A 28 -4.58 -10.05 -8.05
CA VAL A 28 -4.26 -11.36 -8.63
C VAL A 28 -5.46 -11.85 -9.44
N ARG A 29 -5.21 -12.25 -10.69
CA ARG A 29 -6.22 -12.82 -11.58
C ARG A 29 -6.22 -14.33 -11.43
N ALA A 30 -7.36 -14.91 -11.06
CA ALA A 30 -7.55 -16.35 -11.04
C ALA A 30 -7.84 -16.85 -12.46
N GLY A 31 -7.20 -17.94 -12.87
CA GLY A 31 -7.29 -18.50 -14.22
C GLY A 31 -7.04 -20.01 -14.24
N PRO A 32 -6.83 -20.62 -15.42
CA PRO A 32 -6.74 -22.07 -15.54
C PRO A 32 -5.62 -22.73 -14.71
N ARG A 33 -4.62 -21.95 -14.29
CA ARG A 33 -3.46 -22.39 -13.47
C ARG A 33 -3.51 -21.89 -12.03
N LEU A 34 -4.51 -21.09 -11.65
CA LEU A 34 -4.62 -20.49 -10.33
C LEU A 34 -6.10 -20.29 -9.99
N ASP A 35 -6.64 -21.13 -9.12
CA ASP A 35 -8.02 -20.99 -8.68
C ASP A 35 -8.22 -19.78 -7.75
N ALA A 36 -9.48 -19.47 -7.45
CA ALA A 36 -9.86 -18.33 -6.62
C ALA A 36 -9.35 -18.43 -5.17
N ARG A 37 -9.25 -19.65 -4.61
CA ARG A 37 -8.77 -19.87 -3.24
C ARG A 37 -7.27 -19.60 -3.15
N ALA A 38 -6.50 -20.11 -4.10
CA ALA A 38 -5.07 -19.87 -4.22
C ALA A 38 -4.76 -18.41 -4.58
N ALA A 39 -5.59 -17.74 -5.39
CA ALA A 39 -5.48 -16.30 -5.64
C ALA A 39 -5.71 -15.48 -4.37
N ARG A 40 -6.73 -15.81 -3.56
CA ARG A 40 -6.98 -15.19 -2.25
C ARG A 40 -5.81 -15.41 -1.29
N ALA A 41 -5.27 -16.62 -1.22
CA ALA A 41 -4.11 -16.92 -0.39
C ALA A 41 -2.87 -16.11 -0.81
N ARG A 42 -2.63 -15.96 -2.11
CA ARG A 42 -1.52 -15.13 -2.64
C ARG A 42 -1.66 -13.65 -2.26
N VAL A 43 -2.85 -13.08 -2.47
CA VAL A 43 -3.13 -11.69 -2.09
C VAL A 43 -3.06 -11.48 -0.57
N ALA A 44 -3.43 -12.49 0.23
CA ALA A 44 -3.36 -12.42 1.69
C ALA A 44 -1.93 -12.55 2.23
N GLY A 45 -1.09 -13.38 1.59
CA GLY A 45 0.22 -13.81 2.10
C GLY A 45 1.45 -13.03 1.60
N VAL A 46 1.28 -11.93 0.85
CA VAL A 46 2.41 -11.17 0.25
C VAL A 46 3.33 -12.05 -0.60
N LEU A 47 2.84 -13.19 -1.10
CA LEU A 47 3.61 -14.05 -1.99
C LEU A 47 3.59 -13.40 -3.37
N GLY A 48 4.78 -13.05 -3.86
CA GLY A 48 4.98 -12.35 -5.13
C GLY A 48 4.19 -12.95 -6.30
N GLY A 49 3.81 -12.10 -7.25
CA GLY A 49 3.07 -12.49 -8.46
C GLY A 49 1.73 -11.78 -8.68
N GLY A 50 1.40 -10.77 -7.88
CA GLY A 50 0.28 -9.86 -8.14
C GLY A 50 0.71 -8.56 -8.81
N GLU A 51 -0.19 -7.99 -9.60
CA GLU A 51 -0.04 -6.63 -10.14
C GLU A 51 -0.23 -5.62 -9.00
N LYS A 52 0.70 -4.66 -8.87
CA LYS A 52 0.62 -3.58 -7.87
C LYS A 52 0.30 -2.27 -8.57
N THR A 53 -0.76 -1.60 -8.12
CA THR A 53 -1.11 -0.25 -8.54
C THR A 53 -1.00 0.69 -7.35
N ALA A 54 -0.15 1.72 -7.46
CA ALA A 54 -0.06 2.75 -6.43
C ALA A 54 -1.37 3.54 -6.37
N LEU A 55 -1.89 3.73 -5.16
CA LEU A 55 -3.09 4.53 -4.89
C LEU A 55 -2.75 5.83 -4.15
N ALA A 56 -1.71 5.80 -3.33
CA ALA A 56 -1.16 6.97 -2.66
C ALA A 56 0.30 6.72 -2.24
N LEU A 57 1.03 7.80 -2.02
CA LEU A 57 2.34 7.83 -1.39
C LEU A 57 2.22 8.55 -0.05
N MET A 58 2.78 7.95 0.99
CA MET A 58 2.91 8.57 2.31
C MET A 58 4.37 8.91 2.54
N VAL A 59 4.62 10.14 2.97
CA VAL A 59 5.95 10.68 3.18
C VAL A 59 6.02 11.29 4.58
N ILE A 60 7.00 10.89 5.38
CA ILE A 60 7.38 11.61 6.60
C ILE A 60 8.74 12.25 6.38
N ALA A 61 8.77 13.58 6.39
CA ALA A 61 9.97 14.40 6.32
C ALA A 61 10.06 15.25 7.60
N GLY A 62 11.03 14.96 8.47
CA GLY A 62 11.06 15.54 9.81
C GLY A 62 9.84 15.10 10.63
N GLN A 63 9.01 16.06 11.03
CA GLN A 63 7.77 15.80 11.80
C GLN A 63 6.49 15.86 10.95
N GLU A 64 6.62 16.21 9.67
CA GLU A 64 5.48 16.42 8.79
C GLU A 64 5.13 15.13 8.05
N LEU A 65 3.86 14.71 8.14
CA LEU A 65 3.30 13.64 7.32
C LEU A 65 2.58 14.27 6.12
N ARG A 66 2.91 13.79 4.92
CA ARG A 66 2.23 14.16 3.68
C ARG A 66 1.68 12.92 3.01
N CYS A 67 0.44 13.02 2.52
CA CYS A 67 -0.17 12.03 1.65
C CYS A 67 -0.28 12.63 0.25
N LEU A 68 0.21 11.90 -0.75
CA LEU A 68 0.24 12.31 -2.14
C LEU A 68 -0.50 11.28 -2.99
N ARG A 69 -1.22 11.76 -4.00
CA ARG A 69 -1.77 10.94 -5.08
C ARG A 69 -0.63 10.47 -6.00
N PRO A 70 -0.82 9.39 -6.78
CA PRO A 70 0.20 8.87 -7.69
C PRO A 70 0.59 9.86 -8.79
N ASP A 71 -0.29 10.80 -9.13
CA ASP A 71 -0.06 11.88 -10.09
C ASP A 71 0.70 13.07 -9.48
N GLY A 72 1.09 13.00 -8.21
CA GLY A 72 1.77 14.07 -7.47
C GLY A 72 0.82 15.08 -6.82
N GLY A 73 -0.50 14.95 -7.01
CA GLY A 73 -1.48 15.78 -6.33
C GLY A 73 -1.52 15.53 -4.82
N HIS A 74 -2.04 16.50 -4.05
CA HIS A 74 -2.24 16.29 -2.62
C HIS A 74 -3.41 15.34 -2.35
N MET A 75 -3.24 14.49 -1.34
CA MET A 75 -4.29 13.66 -0.75
C MET A 75 -4.38 14.02 0.74
N THR A 76 -5.60 14.09 1.27
CA THR A 76 -5.83 14.28 2.70
C THR A 76 -5.54 12.99 3.48
N GLU A 77 -5.20 13.14 4.76
CA GLU A 77 -5.06 11.99 5.66
C GLU A 77 -6.34 11.14 5.72
N GLN A 78 -7.52 11.77 5.67
CA GLN A 78 -8.81 11.08 5.68
C GLN A 78 -9.03 10.23 4.41
N GLU A 79 -8.65 10.74 3.23
CA GLU A 79 -8.70 9.97 1.98
C GLU A 79 -7.77 8.75 2.04
N ALA A 80 -6.57 8.90 2.59
CA ALA A 80 -5.63 7.79 2.77
C ALA A 80 -6.17 6.73 3.74
N GLU A 81 -6.71 7.15 4.89
CA GLU A 81 -7.36 6.26 5.88
C GLU A 81 -8.59 5.55 5.29
N ALA A 82 -9.36 6.20 4.41
CA ALA A 82 -10.48 5.57 3.72
C ALA A 82 -10.03 4.46 2.76
N LEU A 83 -8.82 4.53 2.19
CA LEU A 83 -8.25 3.49 1.32
C LEU A 83 -7.78 2.27 2.14
N LEU A 84 -7.18 2.50 3.31
CA LEU A 84 -6.72 1.46 4.21
C LEU A 84 -6.78 1.94 5.67
N PRO A 85 -7.80 1.54 6.44
CA PRO A 85 -7.92 1.96 7.83
C PRO A 85 -6.72 1.56 8.69
N GLY A 86 -6.22 2.50 9.48
CA GLY A 86 -5.05 2.39 10.33
C GLY A 86 -3.71 2.54 9.60
N CYS A 87 -3.70 2.86 8.30
CA CYS A 87 -2.46 2.96 7.53
C CYS A 87 -1.54 4.08 8.03
N LEU A 88 -2.09 5.23 8.44
CA LEU A 88 -1.28 6.35 8.91
C LEU A 88 -0.61 6.01 10.24
N ALA A 89 -1.36 5.40 11.16
CA ALA A 89 -0.83 4.94 12.44
C ALA A 89 0.22 3.85 12.25
N ALA A 90 0.00 2.90 11.33
CA ALA A 90 0.98 1.87 10.99
C ALA A 90 2.26 2.47 10.43
N PHE A 91 2.14 3.44 9.51
CA PHE A 91 3.29 4.13 8.93
C PHE A 91 4.08 4.92 9.96
N ARG A 92 3.40 5.74 10.79
CA ARG A 92 4.03 6.51 11.87
C ARG A 92 4.75 5.60 12.87
N ARG A 93 4.13 4.48 13.28
CA ARG A 93 4.80 3.49 14.15
C ARG A 93 6.01 2.86 13.50
N ALA A 94 5.93 2.51 12.22
CA ALA A 94 7.06 1.95 11.49
C ALA A 94 8.20 2.96 11.41
N VAL A 95 7.93 4.26 11.29
CA VAL A 95 8.96 5.31 11.32
C VAL A 95 9.52 5.54 12.73
N ALA A 96 8.68 5.55 13.77
CA ALA A 96 9.09 5.84 15.15
C ALA A 96 9.80 4.69 15.87
N GLY A 97 9.56 3.44 15.47
CA GLY A 97 10.23 2.25 16.02
C GLY A 97 11.64 2.02 15.47
N ARG A 98 12.26 3.05 14.91
CA ARG A 98 13.59 3.04 14.29
C ARG A 98 14.53 3.98 15.02
#